data_AF-A0A9E4KLX1-F1
#
_entry.id   AF-A0A9E4KLX1-F1
#
_cell.length_a   1.000
_cell.length_b   1.000
_cell.length_c   1.000
_cell.angle_alpha   90.00
_cell.angle_beta   90.00
_cell.angle_gamma   90.00
#
_symmetry.space_group_name_H-M   'P 1'
#
loop_
_entity.id
_entity.type
_entity.pdbx_description
1 polymer ?
#
loop_
_entity_poly.entity_id
_entity_poly.type
_entity_poly.pdbx_seq_one_letter_code
_entity_poly.pdbx_strand_id
1 'polypeptide(L)'
;MRSLSGIFPEHSGSVDFYAVNVDPSTSLDEAAGYGQNQDWTFPVAKPDDGMIRNFNIVKHSVKVAFGGDGVIVYRDGFGKGNAGTWTQVFQNLSGS
;
A
#
# COMPACT_ATOMS: atom_id res chain seq x y z
N MET A 1 -16.40 -5.74 -8.85
CA MET A 1 -15.15 -6.43 -8.45
C MET A 1 -14.48 -5.55 -7.40
N ARG A 2 -14.20 -6.05 -6.19
CA ARG A 2 -13.62 -5.22 -5.11
C ARG A 2 -12.12 -4.94 -5.37
N SER A 3 -11.70 -3.70 -5.25
CA SER A 3 -10.30 -3.25 -5.30
C SER A 3 -9.62 -3.44 -3.94
N LEU A 4 -8.31 -3.27 -3.86
CA LEU A 4 -7.54 -3.29 -2.60
C LEU A 4 -8.17 -2.38 -1.54
N SER A 5 -8.53 -1.14 -1.91
CA SER A 5 -9.12 -0.16 -0.98
C SER A 5 -10.48 -0.58 -0.43
N GLY A 6 -11.24 -1.41 -1.16
CA GLY A 6 -12.50 -1.97 -0.67
C GLY A 6 -12.35 -3.22 0.20
N ILE A 7 -11.15 -3.80 0.28
CA ILE A 7 -10.86 -5.02 1.07
C ILE A 7 -10.10 -4.66 2.35
N PHE A 8 -9.17 -3.71 2.25
CA PHE A 8 -8.35 -3.28 3.39
C PHE A 8 -9.14 -2.95 4.68
N PRO A 9 -10.33 -2.29 4.64
CA PRO A 9 -11.09 -2.01 5.85
C PRO A 9 -11.41 -3.24 6.72
N GLU A 10 -11.51 -4.43 6.12
CA GLU A 10 -11.76 -5.68 6.85
C GLU A 10 -10.51 -6.17 7.63
N HIS A 11 -9.33 -5.61 7.34
CA HIS A 11 -8.04 -6.00 7.89
C HIS A 11 -7.32 -4.85 8.64
N SER A 12 -7.91 -3.66 8.73
CA SER A 12 -7.28 -2.46 9.30
C SER A 12 -6.95 -2.56 10.79
N GLY A 13 -7.54 -3.52 11.50
CA GLY A 13 -7.21 -3.82 12.91
C GLY A 13 -6.01 -4.75 13.10
N SER A 14 -5.46 -5.30 12.02
CA SER A 14 -4.37 -6.30 12.08
C SER A 14 -3.24 -6.05 11.08
N VAL A 15 -3.45 -5.18 10.09
CA VAL A 15 -2.45 -4.82 9.08
C VAL A 15 -2.41 -3.31 8.94
N ASP A 16 -1.22 -2.74 9.09
CA ASP A 16 -0.98 -1.35 8.74
C ASP A 16 -0.73 -1.22 7.23
N PHE A 17 -1.41 -0.27 6.58
CA PHE A 17 -1.25 0.01 5.17
C PHE A 17 -1.01 1.50 4.96
N TYR A 18 -0.05 1.84 4.10
CA TYR A 18 0.31 3.21 3.76
C TYR A 18 0.35 3.38 2.26
N ALA A 19 -0.35 4.40 1.74
CA ALA A 19 -0.15 4.84 0.38
C ALA A 19 1.04 5.81 0.34
N VAL A 20 2.11 5.45 -0.34
CA VAL A 20 3.33 6.28 -0.41
C VAL A 20 3.31 7.08 -1.71
N ASN A 21 3.22 8.40 -1.60
CA ASN A 21 3.35 9.30 -2.75
C ASN A 21 4.82 9.54 -3.08
N VAL A 22 5.24 9.12 -4.27
CA VAL A 22 6.63 9.20 -4.72
C VAL A 22 6.92 10.42 -5.60
N ASP A 23 5.90 11.21 -5.94
CA ASP A 23 6.07 12.44 -6.71
C ASP A 23 6.63 13.56 -5.81
N PRO A 24 7.85 14.05 -6.08
CA PRO A 24 8.47 15.09 -5.25
C PRO A 24 7.80 16.46 -5.42
N SER A 25 7.04 16.69 -6.51
CA SER A 25 6.36 17.95 -6.77
C SER A 25 5.04 18.10 -6.01
N THR A 26 4.45 16.99 -5.56
CA THR A 26 3.19 16.98 -4.82
C THR A 26 3.43 17.13 -3.32
N SER A 27 2.66 18.02 -2.68
CA SER A 27 2.70 18.18 -1.22
C SER A 27 2.06 16.97 -0.51
N LEU A 28 2.34 16.79 0.78
CA LEU A 28 1.70 15.71 1.53
C LEU A 28 0.19 15.97 1.67
N ASP A 29 -0.21 17.22 1.89
CA ASP A 29 -1.61 17.62 2.04
C ASP A 29 -2.41 17.39 0.75
N GLU A 30 -1.83 17.69 -0.40
CA GLU A 30 -2.44 17.44 -1.70
C GLU A 30 -2.64 15.93 -1.95
N ALA A 31 -1.61 15.13 -1.65
CA ALA A 31 -1.70 13.67 -1.78
C ALA A 31 -2.72 13.06 -0.79
N ALA A 32 -2.77 13.57 0.44
CA ALA A 32 -3.77 13.17 1.43
C ALA A 32 -5.19 13.56 1.00
N GLY A 33 -5.38 14.77 0.48
CA GLY A 33 -6.66 15.23 -0.08
C GLY A 33 -7.14 14.37 -1.25
N TYR A 34 -6.22 13.93 -2.12
CA TYR A 34 -6.55 12.95 -3.15
C TYR A 34 -7.04 11.63 -2.55
N GLY A 35 -6.36 11.09 -1.54
CA GLY A 35 -6.77 9.87 -0.85
C GLY A 35 -8.15 9.97 -0.21
N GLN A 36 -8.46 11.11 0.42
CA GLN A 36 -9.78 11.40 0.98
C GLN A 36 -10.87 11.41 -0.11
N ASN A 37 -10.60 12.05 -1.26
CA ASN A 37 -11.53 12.05 -2.41
C ASN A 37 -11.75 10.66 -3.03
N GLN A 38 -10.91 9.68 -2.70
CA GLN A 38 -11.03 8.28 -3.12
C GLN A 38 -11.58 7.37 -2.02
N ASP A 39 -12.06 7.95 -0.91
CA ASP A 39 -12.58 7.24 0.28
C ASP A 39 -11.57 6.24 0.87
N TRP A 40 -10.28 6.55 0.83
CA TRP A 40 -9.26 5.69 1.43
C TRP A 40 -9.31 5.77 2.95
N THR A 41 -9.33 4.61 3.60
CA THR A 41 -9.30 4.48 5.07
C THR A 41 -7.89 4.37 5.64
N PHE A 42 -6.88 4.33 4.77
CA PHE A 42 -5.47 4.27 5.14
C PHE A 42 -4.77 5.61 4.88
N PRO A 43 -3.74 5.95 5.67
CA PRO A 43 -3.01 7.19 5.52
C PRO A 43 -2.18 7.24 4.23
N VAL A 44 -1.93 8.47 3.78
CA VAL A 44 -0.95 8.78 2.73
C VAL A 44 0.33 9.28 3.41
N ALA A 45 1.48 8.84 2.90
CA ALA A 45 2.80 9.18 3.42
C ALA A 45 3.76 9.60 2.28
N LYS A 46 4.91 10.16 2.65
CA LYS A 46 6.04 10.39 1.75
C LYS A 46 7.15 9.37 2.01
N PRO A 47 7.89 8.96 0.97
CA PRO A 47 9.07 8.14 1.15
C PRO A 47 10.16 8.92 1.92
N ASP A 48 10.95 8.20 2.70
CA ASP A 48 12.19 8.75 3.24
C ASP A 48 13.30 8.82 2.18
N ASP A 49 14.43 9.41 2.58
CA ASP A 49 15.62 9.48 1.76
C ASP A 49 16.15 8.08 1.45
N GLY A 50 15.95 7.67 0.20
CA GLY A 50 16.47 6.41 -0.31
C GLY A 50 15.48 5.26 -0.33
N MET A 51 14.28 5.36 0.27
CA MET A 51 13.23 4.33 0.20
C MET A 51 13.03 3.81 -1.23
N ILE A 52 12.85 4.71 -2.19
CA ILE A 52 12.59 4.38 -3.60
C ILE A 52 13.73 3.56 -4.20
N ARG A 53 14.98 3.90 -3.88
CA ARG A 53 16.17 3.19 -4.34
C ARG A 53 16.31 1.85 -3.62
N ASN A 54 16.19 1.83 -2.30
CA ASN A 54 16.36 0.66 -1.46
C ASN A 54 15.34 -0.43 -1.80
N PHE A 55 14.11 -0.03 -2.09
CA PHE A 55 13.06 -0.93 -2.56
C PHE A 55 13.02 -1.07 -4.08
N ASN A 56 13.98 -0.54 -4.85
CA ASN A 56 14.02 -0.64 -6.31
C ASN A 56 12.67 -0.31 -7.00
N ILE A 57 12.03 0.77 -6.57
CA ILE A 57 10.73 1.22 -7.08
C ILE A 57 10.98 1.99 -8.39
N VAL A 58 10.88 1.26 -9.50
CA VAL A 58 11.14 1.79 -10.86
C VAL A 58 9.87 2.07 -11.66
N LYS A 59 8.70 1.74 -11.12
CA LYS A 59 7.38 1.92 -11.75
C LYS A 59 6.37 2.44 -10.73
N HIS A 60 5.30 3.08 -11.20
CA HIS A 60 4.21 3.52 -10.35
C HIS A 60 3.40 2.34 -9.79
N SER A 61 2.68 2.61 -8.70
CA SER A 61 1.71 1.69 -8.10
C SER A 61 2.26 0.31 -7.71
N VAL A 62 3.53 0.26 -7.29
CA VAL A 62 4.10 -0.94 -6.66
C VAL A 62 3.46 -1.14 -5.29
N LYS A 63 3.17 -2.40 -4.94
CA LYS A 63 2.77 -2.82 -3.60
C LYS A 63 3.89 -3.68 -3.05
N VAL A 64 4.31 -3.39 -1.83
CA VAL A 64 5.31 -4.19 -1.09
C VAL A 64 4.67 -4.50 0.26
N ALA A 65 4.63 -5.77 0.63
CA ALA A 65 4.12 -6.19 1.92
C ALA A 65 5.22 -6.85 2.74
N PHE A 66 5.23 -6.54 4.03
CA PHE A 66 6.22 -7.00 4.99
C PHE A 66 5.52 -7.89 6.01
N GLY A 67 6.06 -9.08 6.27
CA GLY A 67 5.61 -9.92 7.36
C GLY A 67 5.89 -9.28 8.72
N GLY A 68 5.35 -9.87 9.80
CA GLY A 68 5.57 -9.38 11.17
C GLY A 68 7.04 -9.41 11.63
N ASP A 69 7.90 -10.11 10.90
CA ASP A 69 9.37 -10.15 11.08
C ASP A 69 10.10 -9.05 10.28
N GLY A 70 9.37 -8.21 9.54
CA GLY A 70 9.92 -7.17 8.67
C GLY A 70 10.45 -7.67 7.32
N VAL A 71 10.27 -8.95 6.98
CA VAL A 71 10.72 -9.52 5.70
C VAL A 71 9.67 -9.26 4.61
N ILE A 72 10.10 -8.93 3.39
CA ILE A 72 9.19 -8.77 2.25
C ILE A 72 8.58 -10.12 1.88
N VAL A 73 7.27 -10.27 2.05
CA VAL A 73 6.52 -11.51 1.73
C VAL A 73 5.70 -11.39 0.44
N TYR A 74 5.49 -10.17 -0.05
CA TYR A 74 4.78 -9.92 -1.29
C TYR A 74 5.28 -8.66 -1.99
N ARG A 75 5.36 -8.70 -3.31
CA ARG A 75 5.68 -7.55 -4.15
C ARG A 75 4.99 -7.66 -5.50
N ASP A 76 4.29 -6.61 -5.91
CA ASP A 76 3.71 -6.57 -7.25
C ASP A 76 3.56 -5.14 -7.80
N GLY A 77 3.39 -5.03 -9.12
CA GLY A 77 3.30 -3.77 -9.85
C GLY A 77 1.88 -3.29 -10.17
N PHE A 78 1.79 -2.28 -11.02
CA PHE A 78 0.53 -1.72 -11.51
C PHE A 78 -0.35 -2.77 -12.21
N GLY A 79 -1.66 -2.70 -11.96
CA GLY A 79 -2.66 -3.57 -12.59
C GLY A 79 -2.66 -5.02 -12.11
N LYS A 80 -1.88 -5.32 -11.07
CA LYS A 80 -1.76 -6.67 -10.50
C LYS A 80 -2.46 -6.76 -9.15
N GLY A 81 -2.93 -7.97 -8.83
CA GLY A 81 -3.76 -8.27 -7.67
C GLY A 81 -5.25 -8.09 -7.96
N ASN A 82 -6.01 -9.18 -7.79
CA ASN A 82 -7.47 -9.17 -7.79
C ASN A 82 -8.00 -9.29 -6.35
N ALA A 83 -9.31 -9.29 -6.16
CA ALA A 83 -9.92 -9.39 -4.84
C ALA A 83 -9.38 -10.59 -4.02
N GLY A 84 -9.29 -11.77 -4.64
CA GLY A 84 -8.76 -12.96 -3.97
C GLY A 84 -7.27 -12.83 -3.61
N THR A 85 -6.46 -12.22 -4.49
CA THR A 85 -5.06 -11.93 -4.18
C THR A 85 -4.93 -11.02 -2.96
N TRP A 86 -5.71 -9.94 -2.90
CA TRP A 86 -5.62 -8.98 -1.80
C TRP A 86 -6.09 -9.58 -0.49
N THR A 87 -7.20 -10.34 -0.50
CA THR A 87 -7.64 -11.08 0.69
C THR A 87 -6.56 -12.03 1.19
N GLN A 88 -5.93 -12.82 0.31
CA GLN A 88 -4.87 -13.75 0.72
C GLN A 88 -3.64 -13.04 1.25
N VAL A 89 -3.21 -11.95 0.60
CA VAL A 89 -2.07 -11.15 1.08
C VAL A 89 -2.38 -10.61 2.48
N PHE A 90 -3.55 -10.02 2.70
CA PHE A 90 -3.90 -9.48 4.02
C PHE A 90 -4.06 -10.55 5.10
N GLN A 91 -4.61 -11.73 4.78
CA GLN A 91 -4.67 -12.88 5.71
C GLN A 91 -3.27 -13.34 6.14
N ASN A 92 -2.37 -13.51 5.15
CA ASN A 92 -0.98 -13.87 5.43
C ASN A 92 -0.28 -12.83 6.33
N LEU A 93 -0.58 -11.54 6.14
CA LEU A 93 -0.02 -10.45 6.94
C LEU A 93 -0.63 -10.37 8.34
N SER A 94 -1.92 -10.65 8.51
CA SER A 94 -2.58 -10.65 9.82
C SER A 94 -2.23 -11.89 10.66
N GLY A 95 -1.55 -12.88 10.08
CA GLY A 95 -1.27 -14.16 10.74
C GLY A 95 -2.51 -15.02 10.94
N SER A 96 -3.53 -14.86 10.08
CA SER A 96 -4.86 -15.48 10.16
C SER A 96 -5.17 -16.36 8.96
#